data_AF-A0A8T4YDU4-F1
#
_entry.id   AF-A0A8T4YDU4-F1
#
_cell.length_a   1.000
_cell.length_b   1.000
_cell.length_c   1.000
_cell.angle_alpha   90.00
_cell.angle_beta   90.00
_cell.angle_gamma   90.00
#
_symmetry.space_group_name_H-M   'P 1'
#
loop_
_entity.id
_entity.type
_entity.pdbx_description
1 polymer ?
#
loop_
_entity_poly.entity_id
_entity_poly.type
_entity_poly.pdbx_seq_one_letter_code
_entity_poly.pdbx_strand_id
1 'polypeptide(L)'
;MRRIFDLDAGLAEFSAHAFTWTKQIYWKPKSPIDHSRGEEYSEDELKRFFEILDSLACKWGIKWSKVLTAHFGEVGKNALSFLIERGITYLAMPYAFGIPYGESPLELREEKMKRLKPFGGQGGVIDRHPDNSEFFIAAPSYWNIPKSMLQLLVDKGVITPQGQIYDFLWETARVKVDIELAAWYAAFGIKLCLDSLSFAVLVTHEQNISVLNSQEWDNLLTRVDKLTSKYEKIYKSWSYIAEYAQNLCNSKLTYVDYNVDTGEIQCQLKGKSSMPLYLHVFKDRYYWIERGFKEVPTYEGEITINFKPENLLFISSAVSK
;
A
#
# COMPACT_ATOMS: atom_id res chain seq x y z
N MET A 1 -22.59 5.20 7.50
CA MET A 1 -22.81 4.22 6.41
C MET A 1 -21.73 4.47 5.37
N ARG A 2 -20.65 3.68 5.35
CA ARG A 2 -19.55 3.84 4.38
C ARG A 2 -19.88 2.94 3.20
N ARG A 3 -20.30 3.52 2.07
CA ARG A 3 -20.47 2.74 0.84
C ARG A 3 -19.08 2.33 0.35
N ILE A 4 -18.82 1.03 0.35
CA ILE A 4 -17.52 0.42 -0.01
C ILE A 4 -17.11 0.75 -1.46
N PHE A 5 -18.07 1.12 -2.29
CA PHE A 5 -17.88 1.52 -3.67
C PHE A 5 -18.52 2.88 -3.92
N ASP A 6 -18.23 3.87 -3.08
CA ASP A 6 -18.67 5.26 -3.34
C ASP A 6 -17.80 5.87 -4.45
N LEU A 7 -18.04 5.40 -5.68
CA LEU A 7 -17.48 5.93 -6.92
C LEU A 7 -17.74 7.44 -7.04
N ASP A 8 -18.91 7.87 -6.56
CA ASP A 8 -19.38 9.26 -6.65
C ASP A 8 -18.66 10.18 -5.66
N ALA A 9 -18.13 9.66 -4.56
CA ALA A 9 -17.30 10.41 -3.62
C ALA A 9 -15.83 10.57 -4.08
N GLY A 10 -15.45 9.99 -5.23
CA GLY A 10 -14.08 10.07 -5.76
C GLY A 10 -13.03 9.34 -4.90
N LEU A 11 -13.47 8.37 -4.10
CA LEU A 11 -12.62 7.64 -3.15
C LEU A 11 -12.04 6.33 -3.71
N ALA A 12 -12.49 5.91 -4.89
CA ALA A 12 -12.00 4.73 -5.58
C ALA A 12 -10.90 5.08 -6.60
N GLU A 13 -9.90 4.21 -6.71
CA GLU A 13 -8.89 4.26 -7.76
C GLU A 13 -8.91 2.96 -8.56
N PHE A 14 -8.52 3.04 -9.83
CA PHE A 14 -8.57 1.90 -10.74
C PHE A 14 -7.18 1.63 -11.29
N SER A 15 -6.72 0.39 -11.22
CA SER A 15 -5.49 -0.04 -11.88
C SER A 15 -5.85 -1.20 -12.80
N ALA A 16 -5.34 -1.17 -14.04
CA ALA A 16 -5.63 -2.23 -14.99
C ALA A 16 -4.84 -3.48 -14.59
N HIS A 17 -5.55 -4.58 -14.33
CA HIS A 17 -4.93 -5.81 -13.83
C HIS A 17 -4.56 -6.77 -14.98
N ALA A 18 -5.55 -7.06 -15.83
CA ALA A 18 -5.45 -7.84 -17.07
C ALA A 18 -6.65 -7.50 -17.97
N PHE A 19 -6.61 -7.84 -19.27
CA PHE A 19 -7.80 -7.73 -20.12
C PHE A 19 -8.81 -8.84 -19.84
N THR A 20 -8.30 -10.05 -19.59
CA THR A 20 -9.05 -11.22 -19.16
C THR A 20 -8.12 -12.06 -18.28
N TRP A 21 -8.66 -13.09 -17.62
CA TRP A 21 -7.85 -14.06 -16.87
C TRP A 21 -6.66 -14.61 -17.68
N THR A 22 -6.83 -14.78 -18.98
CA THR A 22 -5.86 -15.43 -19.87
C THR A 22 -5.09 -14.45 -20.76
N LYS A 23 -5.44 -13.15 -20.73
CA LYS A 23 -4.84 -12.11 -21.56
C LYS A 23 -4.34 -10.97 -20.68
N GLN A 24 -3.05 -11.02 -20.41
CA GLN A 24 -2.31 -10.01 -19.67
C GLN A 24 -2.16 -8.71 -20.49
N ILE A 25 -1.84 -7.63 -19.78
CA ILE A 25 -1.57 -6.31 -20.39
C ILE A 25 -0.06 -6.10 -20.54
N TYR A 26 0.70 -6.46 -19.51
CA TYR A 26 2.09 -6.01 -19.35
C TYR A 26 3.15 -7.07 -19.71
N TRP A 27 2.73 -8.32 -19.92
CA TRP A 27 3.61 -9.45 -20.20
C TRP A 27 2.89 -10.50 -21.02
N LYS A 28 3.59 -11.19 -21.93
CA LYS A 28 3.01 -12.27 -22.73
C LYS A 28 3.46 -13.62 -22.15
N PRO A 29 2.63 -14.30 -21.34
CA PRO A 29 2.99 -15.62 -20.82
C PRO A 29 3.04 -16.65 -21.95
N LYS A 30 3.79 -17.75 -21.74
CA LYS A 30 3.88 -18.86 -22.70
C LYS A 30 2.50 -19.43 -23.05
N SER A 31 1.61 -19.51 -22.07
CA SER A 31 0.19 -19.80 -22.29
C SER A 31 -0.65 -19.23 -21.15
N PRO A 32 -1.99 -19.17 -21.30
CA PRO A 32 -2.91 -18.75 -20.24
C PRO A 32 -2.79 -19.43 -18.88
N ILE A 33 -2.19 -20.62 -18.82
CA ILE A 33 -2.02 -21.42 -17.60
C ILE A 33 -0.55 -21.77 -17.34
N ASP A 34 0.36 -21.30 -18.20
CA ASP A 34 1.79 -21.56 -18.09
C ASP A 34 2.55 -20.24 -18.11
N HIS A 35 2.86 -19.79 -16.91
CA HIS A 35 3.65 -18.58 -16.63
C HIS A 35 5.10 -18.94 -16.23
N SER A 36 5.56 -20.16 -16.54
CA SER A 36 6.96 -20.54 -16.29
C SER A 36 7.94 -19.81 -17.21
N ARG A 37 7.44 -19.32 -18.34
CA ARG A 37 8.17 -18.56 -19.36
C ARG A 37 7.22 -17.55 -20.00
N GLY A 38 7.78 -16.64 -20.76
CA GLY A 38 7.03 -15.70 -21.59
C GLY A 38 7.97 -14.83 -22.38
N GLU A 39 7.41 -13.80 -22.98
CA GLU A 39 8.14 -12.76 -23.68
C GLU A 39 7.50 -11.40 -23.42
N GLU A 40 8.27 -10.34 -23.67
CA GLU A 40 7.72 -9.00 -23.65
C GLU A 40 6.84 -8.78 -24.88
N TYR A 41 5.73 -8.07 -24.71
CA TYR A 41 4.98 -7.57 -25.86
C TYR A 41 5.85 -6.59 -26.66
N SER A 42 5.64 -6.56 -27.98
CA SER A 42 6.21 -5.52 -28.82
C SER A 42 5.64 -4.14 -28.48
N GLU A 43 6.36 -3.07 -28.80
CA GLU A 43 5.86 -1.70 -28.61
C GLU A 43 4.55 -1.44 -29.37
N ASP A 44 4.38 -2.00 -30.58
CA ASP A 44 3.16 -1.88 -31.37
C ASP A 44 1.95 -2.60 -30.74
N GLU A 45 2.18 -3.73 -30.07
CA GLU A 45 1.14 -4.39 -29.27
C GLU A 45 0.77 -3.56 -28.04
N LEU A 46 1.77 -3.10 -27.29
CA LEU A 46 1.56 -2.29 -26.09
C LEU A 46 0.85 -0.99 -26.42
N LYS A 47 1.24 -0.29 -27.50
CA LYS A 47 0.57 0.92 -27.95
C LYS A 47 -0.93 0.69 -28.16
N ARG A 48 -1.31 -0.39 -28.86
CA ARG A 48 -2.72 -0.76 -29.05
C ARG A 48 -3.42 -1.11 -27.74
N PHE A 49 -2.73 -1.80 -26.82
CA PHE A 49 -3.30 -2.16 -25.52
C PHE A 49 -3.56 -0.93 -24.66
N PHE A 50 -2.61 -0.01 -24.59
CA PHE A 50 -2.77 1.22 -23.83
C PHE A 50 -3.78 2.18 -24.48
N GLU A 51 -3.90 2.22 -25.81
CA GLU A 51 -5.00 2.93 -26.50
C GLU A 51 -6.38 2.37 -26.10
N ILE A 52 -6.52 1.05 -25.97
CA ILE A 52 -7.74 0.41 -25.46
C ILE A 52 -8.00 0.84 -24.01
N LEU A 53 -6.98 0.80 -23.15
CA LEU A 53 -7.13 1.21 -21.75
C LEU A 53 -7.54 2.69 -21.65
N ASP A 54 -6.92 3.58 -22.41
CA ASP A 54 -7.28 5.01 -22.40
C ASP A 54 -8.71 5.24 -22.90
N SER A 55 -9.13 4.51 -23.94
CA SER A 55 -10.51 4.55 -24.43
C SER A 55 -11.51 4.08 -23.36
N LEU A 56 -11.19 3.00 -22.62
CA LEU A 56 -12.02 2.51 -21.53
C LEU A 56 -12.09 3.51 -20.37
N ALA A 57 -10.96 4.08 -19.96
CA ALA A 57 -10.93 5.08 -18.90
C ALA A 57 -11.78 6.30 -19.25
N CYS A 58 -11.65 6.80 -20.49
CA CYS A 58 -12.45 7.89 -21.00
C CYS A 58 -13.95 7.54 -21.02
N LYS A 59 -14.30 6.36 -21.54
CA LYS A 59 -15.69 5.88 -21.60
C LYS A 59 -16.33 5.74 -20.23
N TRP A 60 -15.57 5.29 -19.23
CA TRP A 60 -16.06 5.11 -17.86
C TRP A 60 -15.93 6.38 -17.00
N GLY A 61 -15.31 7.44 -17.51
CA GLY A 61 -15.10 8.67 -16.76
C GLY A 61 -14.14 8.50 -15.57
N ILE A 62 -13.22 7.53 -15.64
CA ILE A 62 -12.27 7.23 -14.56
C ILE A 62 -10.86 7.74 -14.89
N LYS A 63 -10.03 7.85 -13.86
CA LYS A 63 -8.59 8.04 -14.00
C LYS A 63 -7.88 6.79 -13.49
N TRP A 64 -6.81 6.41 -14.18
CA TRP A 64 -5.94 5.35 -13.70
C TRP A 64 -5.23 5.78 -12.41
N SER A 65 -5.12 4.84 -11.48
CA SER A 65 -4.30 4.95 -10.28
C SER A 65 -2.86 5.19 -10.67
N LYS A 66 -2.13 5.94 -9.85
CA LYS A 66 -0.68 6.08 -10.00
C LYS A 66 0.06 4.80 -9.58
N VAL A 67 -0.64 3.84 -8.96
CA VAL A 67 -0.11 2.56 -8.47
C VAL A 67 -0.41 1.42 -9.45
N LEU A 68 0.64 0.73 -9.89
CA LEU A 68 0.53 -0.49 -10.69
C LEU A 68 0.27 -1.70 -9.79
N THR A 69 -0.77 -2.46 -10.13
CA THR A 69 -1.07 -3.78 -9.56
C THR A 69 -1.16 -4.82 -10.67
N ALA A 70 -0.01 -5.22 -11.22
CA ALA A 70 0.06 -6.16 -12.32
C ALA A 70 -0.32 -7.58 -11.87
N HIS A 71 -1.10 -8.29 -12.70
CA HIS A 71 -1.47 -9.67 -12.44
C HIS A 71 -0.22 -10.58 -12.49
N PHE A 72 -0.09 -11.46 -11.50
CA PHE A 72 1.12 -12.25 -11.20
C PHE A 72 2.42 -11.43 -11.04
N GLY A 73 2.36 -10.10 -11.02
CA GLY A 73 3.52 -9.22 -11.02
C GLY A 73 4.36 -9.24 -12.31
N GLU A 74 3.85 -9.83 -13.38
CA GLU A 74 4.59 -9.94 -14.64
C GLU A 74 4.49 -8.64 -15.44
N VAL A 75 5.61 -7.94 -15.56
CA VAL A 75 5.69 -6.65 -16.26
C VAL A 75 6.96 -6.63 -17.11
N GLY A 76 6.80 -6.56 -18.43
CA GLY A 76 7.91 -6.40 -19.37
C GLY A 76 8.51 -5.00 -19.34
N LYS A 77 9.80 -4.88 -19.70
CA LYS A 77 10.51 -3.59 -19.76
C LYS A 77 9.95 -2.66 -20.82
N ASN A 78 9.47 -3.19 -21.94
CA ASN A 78 8.82 -2.42 -23.01
C ASN A 78 7.56 -1.70 -22.54
N ALA A 79 6.89 -2.16 -21.47
CA ALA A 79 5.68 -1.53 -20.94
C ALA A 79 5.96 -0.28 -20.08
N LEU A 80 7.21 -0.08 -19.64
CA LEU A 80 7.54 0.93 -18.62
C LEU A 80 7.33 2.36 -19.11
N SER A 81 7.68 2.68 -20.36
CA SER A 81 7.46 4.01 -20.94
C SER A 81 5.97 4.37 -20.97
N PHE A 82 5.12 3.43 -21.40
CA PHE A 82 3.67 3.61 -21.46
C PHE A 82 3.04 3.85 -20.07
N LEU A 83 3.59 3.21 -19.03
CA LEU A 83 3.18 3.45 -17.64
C LEU A 83 3.57 4.85 -17.17
N ILE A 84 4.82 5.27 -17.44
CA ILE A 84 5.36 6.59 -17.08
C ILE A 84 4.56 7.71 -17.75
N GLU A 85 4.25 7.58 -19.04
CA GLU A 85 3.42 8.55 -19.80
C GLU A 85 2.05 8.81 -19.16
N ARG A 86 1.51 7.82 -18.44
CA ARG A 86 0.21 7.89 -17.75
C ARG A 86 0.33 8.25 -16.27
N GLY A 87 1.55 8.52 -15.79
CA GLY A 87 1.82 8.83 -14.38
C GLY A 87 1.71 7.63 -13.44
N ILE A 88 1.76 6.40 -13.97
CA ILE A 88 1.73 5.16 -13.20
C ILE A 88 3.17 4.81 -12.81
N THR A 89 3.68 5.50 -11.79
CA THR A 89 5.09 5.40 -11.34
C THR A 89 5.24 4.79 -9.96
N TYR A 90 4.15 4.41 -9.30
CA TYR A 90 4.20 3.68 -8.05
C TYR A 90 3.93 2.19 -8.26
N LEU A 91 4.58 1.33 -7.48
CA LEU A 91 4.43 -0.12 -7.55
C LEU A 91 3.82 -0.63 -6.25
N ALA A 92 2.74 -1.41 -6.36
CA ALA A 92 2.11 -2.08 -5.22
C ALA A 92 2.96 -3.21 -4.62
N MET A 93 3.91 -3.73 -5.42
CA MET A 93 4.80 -4.83 -5.07
C MET A 93 6.19 -4.58 -5.68
N PRO A 94 7.25 -5.21 -5.15
CA PRO A 94 8.60 -5.11 -5.70
C PRO A 94 8.75 -5.94 -6.98
N TYR A 95 8.21 -5.45 -8.10
CA TYR A 95 8.26 -6.15 -9.38
C TYR A 95 9.69 -6.21 -9.95
N ALA A 96 10.14 -7.40 -10.34
CA ALA A 96 11.33 -7.60 -11.15
C ALA A 96 10.94 -7.57 -12.64
N PHE A 97 11.22 -6.44 -13.31
CA PHE A 97 10.79 -6.24 -14.70
C PHE A 97 11.45 -7.21 -15.69
N GLY A 98 10.64 -7.78 -16.58
CA GLY A 98 11.04 -8.75 -17.60
C GLY A 98 11.18 -10.19 -17.10
N ILE A 99 10.71 -10.48 -15.88
CA ILE A 99 10.77 -11.82 -15.27
C ILE A 99 9.37 -12.46 -15.30
N PRO A 100 9.24 -13.73 -15.73
CA PRO A 100 7.96 -14.45 -15.69
C PRO A 100 7.63 -14.95 -14.28
N TYR A 101 6.35 -15.24 -14.02
CA TYR A 101 5.86 -15.67 -12.70
C TYR A 101 6.60 -16.88 -12.13
N GLY A 102 6.87 -17.88 -12.95
CA GLY A 102 7.53 -19.12 -12.51
C GLY A 102 8.99 -18.95 -12.08
N GLU A 103 9.60 -17.78 -12.29
CA GLU A 103 10.96 -17.48 -11.83
C GLU A 103 11.02 -16.59 -10.58
N SER A 104 9.91 -15.96 -10.15
CA SER A 104 9.79 -14.98 -9.06
C SER A 104 9.86 -13.49 -9.47
N PRO A 105 8.84 -12.95 -10.18
CA PRO A 105 8.79 -11.54 -10.57
C PRO A 105 8.42 -10.61 -9.40
N LEU A 106 8.12 -11.16 -8.22
CA LEU A 106 7.84 -10.41 -7.00
C LEU A 106 9.05 -10.36 -6.05
N GLU A 107 10.21 -10.85 -6.49
CA GLU A 107 11.42 -10.96 -5.68
C GLU A 107 12.53 -10.07 -6.24
N LEU A 108 12.48 -8.77 -5.93
CA LEU A 108 13.68 -7.93 -6.08
C LEU A 108 14.73 -8.35 -5.05
N ARG A 109 15.99 -8.44 -5.50
CA ARG A 109 17.12 -8.76 -4.62
C ARG A 109 17.21 -7.76 -3.48
N GLU A 110 17.03 -8.25 -2.25
CA GLU A 110 16.98 -7.42 -1.07
C GLU A 110 18.24 -6.57 -0.86
N GLU A 111 19.41 -7.04 -1.29
CA GLU A 111 20.67 -6.29 -1.16
C GLU A 111 20.67 -4.98 -1.97
N LYS A 112 19.86 -4.91 -3.03
CA LYS A 112 19.73 -3.72 -3.86
C LYS A 112 18.76 -2.68 -3.28
N MET A 113 17.94 -3.08 -2.32
CA MET A 113 16.95 -2.23 -1.66
C MET A 113 17.61 -1.55 -0.45
N LYS A 114 17.67 -0.22 -0.50
CA LYS A 114 18.50 0.60 0.40
C LYS A 114 17.71 1.26 1.53
N ARG A 115 16.37 1.29 1.46
CA ARG A 115 15.51 2.08 2.35
C ARG A 115 14.54 1.21 3.16
N LEU A 116 13.56 1.87 3.77
CA LEU A 116 12.72 1.35 4.85
C LEU A 116 12.08 0.02 4.48
N LYS A 117 12.52 -1.01 5.19
CA LYS A 117 11.79 -2.26 5.36
C LYS A 117 10.99 -2.09 6.66
N PRO A 118 9.66 -1.89 6.60
CA PRO A 118 8.85 -1.92 7.82
C PRO A 118 9.04 -3.26 8.56
N PHE A 119 8.54 -3.37 9.80
CA PHE A 119 8.62 -4.60 10.60
C PHE A 119 10.06 -5.08 10.94
N GLY A 120 10.98 -4.14 11.23
CA GLY A 120 12.35 -4.50 11.64
C GLY A 120 13.16 -5.21 10.54
N GLY A 121 12.87 -4.93 9.27
CA GLY A 121 13.54 -5.58 8.14
C GLY A 121 12.73 -6.70 7.48
N GLN A 122 11.55 -7.04 8.00
CA GLN A 122 10.80 -8.23 7.59
C GLN A 122 9.47 -7.90 6.92
N GLY A 123 9.45 -7.92 5.58
CA GLY A 123 8.22 -7.67 4.84
C GLY A 123 8.00 -6.18 4.56
N GLY A 124 7.14 -5.94 3.58
CA GLY A 124 6.92 -4.64 2.98
C GLY A 124 8.17 -4.02 2.34
N VAL A 125 7.93 -3.01 1.51
CA VAL A 125 8.98 -2.27 0.82
C VAL A 125 8.53 -0.82 0.67
N ILE A 126 9.35 0.11 1.12
CA ILE A 126 9.22 1.54 0.83
C ILE A 126 10.56 2.05 0.28
N ASP A 127 10.72 2.02 -1.04
CA ASP A 127 11.97 2.40 -1.69
C ASP A 127 11.79 2.70 -3.19
N ARG A 128 12.81 3.27 -3.83
CA ARG A 128 12.91 3.34 -5.29
C ARG A 128 13.23 1.96 -5.85
N HIS A 129 12.69 1.67 -7.03
CA HIS A 129 13.05 0.45 -7.75
C HIS A 129 14.55 0.50 -8.12
N PRO A 130 15.33 -0.55 -7.83
CA PRO A 130 16.78 -0.49 -7.86
C PRO A 130 17.35 -0.36 -9.28
N ASP A 131 16.67 -0.95 -10.26
CA ASP A 131 17.10 -0.92 -11.66
C ASP A 131 16.33 0.14 -12.49
N ASN A 132 15.41 0.91 -11.89
CA ASN A 132 14.66 1.97 -12.58
C ASN A 132 14.13 3.02 -11.58
N SER A 133 14.86 4.14 -11.42
CA SER A 133 14.59 5.13 -10.37
C SER A 133 13.31 5.96 -10.54
N GLU A 134 12.69 5.91 -11.73
CA GLU A 134 11.38 6.53 -11.99
C GLU A 134 10.27 5.83 -11.21
N PHE A 135 10.43 4.54 -10.91
CA PHE A 135 9.46 3.78 -10.15
C PHE A 135 9.76 3.78 -8.65
N PHE A 136 8.71 3.92 -7.84
CA PHE A 136 8.79 3.86 -6.39
C PHE A 136 7.84 2.80 -5.84
N ILE A 137 8.36 1.94 -4.99
CA ILE A 137 7.65 0.81 -4.40
C ILE A 137 7.08 1.26 -3.05
N ALA A 138 5.77 1.09 -2.88
CA ALA A 138 5.08 1.24 -1.62
C ALA A 138 4.21 0.00 -1.42
N ALA A 139 4.83 -1.06 -0.94
CA ALA A 139 4.22 -2.37 -0.75
C ALA A 139 4.10 -2.68 0.75
N PRO A 140 2.90 -2.82 1.32
CA PRO A 140 2.74 -3.45 2.61
C PRO A 140 2.77 -4.97 2.40
N SER A 141 3.74 -5.65 2.98
CA SER A 141 3.82 -7.11 2.85
C SER A 141 4.09 -7.71 4.22
N TYR A 142 3.38 -8.80 4.50
CA TYR A 142 3.58 -9.66 5.65
C TYR A 142 3.98 -11.08 5.19
N TRP A 143 4.62 -11.17 4.02
CA TRP A 143 5.17 -12.42 3.49
C TRP A 143 6.25 -13.03 4.40
N ASN A 144 6.99 -12.18 5.12
CA ASN A 144 8.10 -12.60 5.97
C ASN A 144 7.77 -12.47 7.47
N ILE A 145 6.57 -12.86 7.90
CA ILE A 145 6.22 -12.89 9.33
C ILE A 145 6.93 -14.03 10.08
N PRO A 146 7.16 -13.87 11.40
CA PRO A 146 7.75 -14.94 12.22
C PRO A 146 6.97 -16.26 12.10
N LYS A 147 7.67 -17.41 12.13
CA LYS A 147 7.07 -18.75 12.04
C LYS A 147 5.95 -19.00 13.07
N SER A 148 6.07 -18.45 14.28
CA SER A 148 5.04 -18.54 15.31
C SER A 148 3.74 -17.82 14.91
N MET A 149 3.85 -16.68 14.21
CA MET A 149 2.69 -15.98 13.66
C MET A 149 2.09 -16.77 12.51
N LEU A 150 2.92 -17.33 11.62
CA LEU A 150 2.44 -18.19 10.54
C LEU A 150 1.65 -19.39 11.08
N GLN A 151 2.17 -20.06 12.12
CA GLN A 151 1.48 -21.17 12.78
C GLN A 151 0.13 -20.72 13.37
N LEU A 152 0.08 -19.56 14.04
CA LEU A 152 -1.17 -19.01 14.56
C LEU A 152 -2.21 -18.78 13.44
N LEU A 153 -1.79 -18.29 12.27
CA LEU A 153 -2.70 -18.08 11.12
C LEU A 153 -3.22 -19.42 10.56
N VAL A 154 -2.36 -20.42 10.45
CA VAL A 154 -2.75 -21.78 10.03
C VAL A 154 -3.70 -22.41 11.05
N ASP A 155 -3.40 -22.34 12.34
CA ASP A 155 -4.23 -22.90 13.42
C ASP A 155 -5.61 -22.22 13.50
N LYS A 156 -5.68 -20.94 13.11
CA LYS A 156 -6.94 -20.20 12.97
C LYS A 156 -7.71 -20.55 11.69
N GLY A 157 -7.10 -21.22 10.73
CA GLY A 157 -7.71 -21.57 9.46
C GLY A 157 -7.89 -20.39 8.51
N VAL A 158 -7.18 -19.28 8.72
CA VAL A 158 -7.25 -18.10 7.82
C VAL A 158 -6.33 -18.23 6.61
N ILE A 159 -5.35 -19.13 6.69
CA ILE A 159 -4.47 -19.54 5.59
C ILE A 159 -4.27 -21.06 5.64
N THR A 160 -3.90 -21.63 4.50
CA THR A 160 -3.37 -23.00 4.44
C THR A 160 -1.84 -22.97 4.36
N PRO A 161 -1.13 -24.06 4.71
CA PRO A 161 0.34 -24.10 4.61
C PRO A 161 0.88 -23.86 3.19
N GLN A 162 0.07 -24.11 2.16
CA GLN A 162 0.36 -23.83 0.75
C GLN A 162 -0.49 -22.67 0.19
N GLY A 163 -1.22 -21.98 1.07
CA GLY A 163 -2.14 -20.91 0.71
C GLY A 163 -1.44 -19.57 0.58
N GLN A 164 -2.13 -18.64 -0.07
CA GLN A 164 -1.66 -17.26 -0.16
C GLN A 164 -1.96 -16.48 1.11
N ILE A 165 -0.98 -15.69 1.57
CA ILE A 165 -1.06 -14.97 2.83
C ILE A 165 -1.67 -13.57 2.62
N TYR A 166 -1.56 -12.96 1.44
CA TYR A 166 -1.96 -11.56 1.22
C TYR A 166 -3.47 -11.31 1.05
N ASP A 167 -4.25 -12.31 0.61
CA ASP A 167 -5.68 -12.18 0.38
C ASP A 167 -6.48 -12.55 1.64
N PHE A 168 -7.11 -11.55 2.28
CA PHE A 168 -7.79 -11.76 3.55
C PHE A 168 -9.12 -12.53 3.43
N LEU A 169 -9.66 -12.66 2.21
CA LEU A 169 -10.90 -13.39 1.91
C LEU A 169 -10.66 -14.79 1.33
N TRP A 170 -9.43 -15.13 0.95
CA TRP A 170 -9.17 -16.35 0.20
C TRP A 170 -9.70 -17.61 0.89
N GLU A 171 -9.21 -17.93 2.09
CA GLU A 171 -9.72 -19.10 2.82
C GLU A 171 -10.99 -18.78 3.62
N THR A 172 -11.25 -17.50 3.92
CA THR A 172 -12.35 -17.09 4.81
C THR A 172 -13.69 -16.90 4.09
N ALA A 173 -13.69 -16.88 2.75
CA ALA A 173 -14.89 -16.63 1.94
C ALA A 173 -15.09 -17.57 0.74
N ARG A 174 -14.21 -18.57 0.53
CA ARG A 174 -14.21 -19.45 -0.66
C ARG A 174 -15.43 -20.35 -0.83
N VAL A 175 -15.99 -20.85 0.28
CA VAL A 175 -17.12 -21.82 0.27
C VAL A 175 -18.32 -21.27 1.03
N LYS A 176 -18.06 -20.57 2.13
CA LYS A 176 -19.04 -19.82 2.92
C LYS A 176 -18.29 -18.69 3.60
N VAL A 177 -18.84 -17.48 3.55
CA VAL A 177 -18.27 -16.33 4.24
C VAL A 177 -18.35 -16.54 5.75
N ASP A 178 -17.19 -16.61 6.40
CA ASP A 178 -17.06 -16.43 7.83
C ASP A 178 -16.64 -14.98 8.13
N ILE A 179 -17.63 -14.12 8.40
CA ILE A 179 -17.41 -12.69 8.64
C ILE A 179 -16.50 -12.46 9.85
N GLU A 180 -16.62 -13.27 10.90
CA GLU A 180 -15.81 -13.10 12.11
C GLU A 180 -14.35 -13.47 11.85
N LEU A 181 -14.13 -14.58 11.13
CA LEU A 181 -12.81 -15.03 10.76
C LEU A 181 -12.13 -14.06 9.77
N ALA A 182 -12.86 -13.60 8.75
CA ALA A 182 -12.40 -12.62 7.78
C ALA A 182 -12.05 -11.28 8.45
N ALA A 183 -12.91 -10.77 9.34
CA ALA A 183 -12.66 -9.54 10.06
C ALA A 183 -11.47 -9.66 11.02
N TRP A 184 -11.30 -10.81 11.67
CA TRP A 184 -10.13 -11.08 12.48
C TRP A 184 -8.85 -11.05 11.64
N TYR A 185 -8.85 -11.67 10.46
CA TYR A 185 -7.67 -11.75 9.62
C TYR A 185 -7.28 -10.39 9.03
N ALA A 186 -8.26 -9.63 8.53
CA ALA A 186 -8.06 -8.25 8.10
C ALA A 186 -7.51 -7.37 9.26
N ALA A 187 -8.08 -7.50 10.45
CA ALA A 187 -7.60 -6.77 11.62
C ALA A 187 -6.18 -7.18 12.03
N PHE A 188 -5.80 -8.44 11.87
CA PHE A 188 -4.43 -8.92 12.10
C PHE A 188 -3.44 -8.20 11.17
N GLY A 189 -3.71 -8.16 9.86
CA GLY A 189 -2.84 -7.45 8.89
C GLY A 189 -2.71 -5.97 9.21
N ILE A 190 -3.82 -5.30 9.55
CA ILE A 190 -3.81 -3.88 9.95
C ILE A 190 -2.96 -3.66 11.21
N LYS A 191 -3.17 -4.48 12.25
CA LYS A 191 -2.43 -4.40 13.52
C LYS A 191 -0.94 -4.50 13.27
N LEU A 192 -0.52 -5.52 12.52
CA LEU A 192 0.88 -5.76 12.21
C LEU A 192 1.52 -4.54 11.55
N CYS A 193 0.86 -3.95 10.54
CA CYS A 193 1.34 -2.78 9.83
C CYS A 193 1.45 -1.55 10.75
N LEU A 194 0.37 -1.25 11.49
CA LEU A 194 0.30 -0.05 12.33
C LEU A 194 1.20 -0.14 13.57
N ASP A 195 1.37 -1.33 14.15
CA ASP A 195 2.34 -1.58 15.25
C ASP A 195 3.78 -1.31 14.79
N SER A 196 4.05 -1.43 13.49
CA SER A 196 5.35 -1.15 12.87
C SER A 196 5.46 0.26 12.29
N LEU A 197 4.51 1.16 12.61
CA LEU A 197 4.39 2.51 12.05
C LEU A 197 4.38 2.53 10.50
N SER A 198 3.91 1.46 9.88
CA SER A 198 3.70 1.36 8.44
C SER A 198 2.24 1.56 8.07
N PHE A 199 1.96 1.71 6.78
CA PHE A 199 0.59 1.75 6.27
C PHE A 199 0.06 0.33 6.06
N ALA A 200 -1.27 0.17 6.08
CA ALA A 200 -1.93 -1.09 5.82
C ALA A 200 -2.74 -1.02 4.53
N VAL A 201 -2.70 -2.09 3.73
CA VAL A 201 -3.62 -2.31 2.62
C VAL A 201 -4.21 -3.71 2.78
N LEU A 202 -5.53 -3.81 2.74
CA LEU A 202 -6.23 -5.08 2.66
C LEU A 202 -6.40 -5.44 1.18
N VAL A 203 -5.99 -6.64 0.80
CA VAL A 203 -6.08 -7.14 -0.56
C VAL A 203 -7.03 -8.32 -0.61
N THR A 204 -7.86 -8.38 -1.65
CA THR A 204 -8.67 -9.55 -1.98
C THR A 204 -8.78 -9.65 -3.49
N HIS A 205 -8.87 -10.87 -4.02
CA HIS A 205 -9.15 -11.06 -5.45
C HIS A 205 -10.60 -10.69 -5.79
N GLU A 206 -10.81 -10.26 -7.03
CA GLU A 206 -12.10 -9.80 -7.56
C GLU A 206 -13.20 -10.85 -7.44
N GLN A 207 -12.87 -12.14 -7.59
CA GLN A 207 -13.80 -13.25 -7.42
C GLN A 207 -14.31 -13.42 -5.99
N ASN A 208 -13.55 -12.97 -5.00
CA ASN A 208 -13.96 -12.99 -3.59
C ASN A 208 -14.71 -11.72 -3.19
N ILE A 209 -14.81 -10.71 -4.05
CA ILE A 209 -15.59 -9.51 -3.76
C ILE A 209 -17.09 -9.80 -3.90
N SER A 210 -17.45 -10.61 -4.91
CA SER A 210 -18.84 -10.91 -5.27
C SER A 210 -19.53 -11.92 -4.34
N VAL A 211 -18.78 -12.60 -3.47
CA VAL A 211 -19.32 -13.57 -2.51
C VAL A 211 -20.02 -12.91 -1.31
N LEU A 212 -19.78 -11.62 -1.11
CA LEU A 212 -20.33 -10.80 -0.03
C LEU A 212 -21.38 -9.84 -0.61
N ASN A 213 -22.59 -9.84 -0.04
CA ASN A 213 -23.54 -8.77 -0.30
C ASN A 213 -23.19 -7.49 0.48
N SER A 214 -23.82 -6.35 0.16
CA SER A 214 -23.51 -5.06 0.79
C SER A 214 -23.62 -5.05 2.31
N GLN A 215 -24.58 -5.77 2.89
CA GLN A 215 -24.77 -5.83 4.35
C GLN A 215 -23.65 -6.65 5.01
N GLU A 216 -23.22 -7.74 4.40
CA GLU A 216 -22.12 -8.57 4.91
C GLU A 216 -20.80 -7.81 4.86
N TRP A 217 -20.60 -7.07 3.78
CA TRP A 217 -19.50 -6.15 3.58
C TRP A 217 -19.44 -5.05 4.65
N ASP A 218 -20.57 -4.39 4.92
CA ASP A 218 -20.69 -3.39 5.98
C ASP A 218 -20.41 -4.00 7.36
N ASN A 219 -20.93 -5.20 7.62
CA ASN A 219 -20.71 -5.92 8.87
C ASN A 219 -19.22 -6.27 9.06
N LEU A 220 -18.57 -6.79 8.01
CA LEU A 220 -17.16 -7.14 8.00
C LEU A 220 -16.30 -5.92 8.31
N LEU A 221 -16.46 -4.82 7.57
CA LEU A 221 -15.63 -3.63 7.77
C LEU A 221 -15.90 -2.94 9.12
N THR A 222 -17.15 -2.91 9.58
CA THR A 222 -17.49 -2.42 10.92
C THR A 222 -16.78 -3.24 12.00
N ARG A 223 -16.71 -4.56 11.82
CA ARG A 223 -16.03 -5.46 12.74
C ARG A 223 -14.52 -5.24 12.73
N VAL A 224 -13.91 -5.09 11.56
CA VAL A 224 -12.49 -4.72 11.40
C VAL A 224 -12.20 -3.41 12.12
N ASP A 225 -13.04 -2.40 11.96
CA ASP A 225 -12.88 -1.11 12.61
C ASP A 225 -12.95 -1.20 14.13
N LYS A 226 -13.87 -2.01 14.67
CA LYS A 226 -13.95 -2.29 16.11
C LYS A 226 -12.71 -3.02 16.61
N LEU A 227 -12.21 -4.01 15.87
CA LEU A 227 -11.02 -4.80 16.26
C LEU A 227 -9.72 -3.99 16.20
N THR A 228 -9.72 -2.86 15.48
CA THR A 228 -8.58 -1.96 15.28
C THR A 228 -8.83 -0.57 15.88
N SER A 229 -9.83 -0.42 16.76
CA SER A 229 -10.26 0.88 17.30
C SER A 229 -9.21 1.57 18.18
N LYS A 230 -8.25 0.81 18.72
CA LYS A 230 -7.13 1.37 19.49
C LYS A 230 -6.15 2.17 18.62
N TYR A 231 -6.16 1.96 17.30
CA TYR A 231 -5.29 2.67 16.39
C TYR A 231 -5.97 3.90 15.83
N GLU A 232 -5.19 4.96 15.78
CA GLU A 232 -5.48 6.10 14.94
C GLU A 232 -5.24 5.73 13.47
N LYS A 233 -6.25 5.93 12.62
CA LYS A 233 -6.26 5.51 11.22
C LYS A 233 -6.61 6.69 10.33
N ILE A 234 -5.75 6.97 9.35
CA ILE A 234 -6.02 7.92 8.27
C ILE A 234 -6.29 7.11 7.01
N TYR A 235 -7.54 7.10 6.55
CA TYR A 235 -7.93 6.39 5.34
C TYR A 235 -7.59 7.25 4.11
N LYS A 236 -6.80 6.70 3.21
CA LYS A 236 -6.36 7.34 1.96
C LYS A 236 -6.24 6.29 0.86
N SER A 237 -6.25 6.75 -0.39
CA SER A 237 -6.00 5.88 -1.55
C SER A 237 -4.55 5.40 -1.59
N TRP A 238 -4.29 4.31 -2.33
CA TRP A 238 -2.94 3.80 -2.45
C TRP A 238 -2.02 4.79 -3.17
N SER A 239 -2.50 5.52 -4.19
CA SER A 239 -1.69 6.57 -4.82
C SER A 239 -1.26 7.65 -3.84
N TYR A 240 -2.16 8.10 -2.95
CA TYR A 240 -1.81 9.07 -1.91
C TYR A 240 -0.77 8.50 -0.95
N ILE A 241 -0.95 7.25 -0.50
CA ILE A 241 -0.01 6.57 0.40
C ILE A 241 1.38 6.44 -0.25
N ALA A 242 1.44 6.02 -1.50
CA ALA A 242 2.70 5.84 -2.22
C ALA A 242 3.42 7.18 -2.45
N GLU A 243 2.67 8.24 -2.80
CA GLU A 243 3.21 9.60 -2.91
C GLU A 243 3.71 10.11 -1.54
N TYR A 244 2.96 9.90 -0.46
CA TYR A 244 3.38 10.25 0.89
C TYR A 244 4.66 9.52 1.29
N ALA A 245 4.73 8.22 1.02
CA ALA A 245 5.88 7.38 1.31
C ALA A 245 7.13 7.82 0.52
N GLN A 246 6.96 8.20 -0.75
CA GLN A 246 8.04 8.75 -1.57
C GLN A 246 8.53 10.11 -1.02
N ASN A 247 7.61 11.00 -0.63
CA ASN A 247 7.95 12.30 -0.03
C ASN A 247 8.64 12.15 1.32
N LEU A 248 8.21 11.21 2.16
CA LEU A 248 8.89 10.83 3.40
C LEU A 248 10.32 10.35 3.10
N CYS A 249 10.47 9.49 2.08
CA CYS A 249 11.78 9.01 1.61
C CYS A 249 12.69 10.14 1.09
N ASN A 250 12.12 11.18 0.50
CA ASN A 250 12.87 12.33 -0.02
C ASN A 250 13.15 13.39 1.05
N SER A 251 12.78 13.12 2.31
CA SER A 251 12.86 14.05 3.43
C SER A 251 13.72 13.49 4.56
N LYS A 252 14.52 14.35 5.20
CA LYS A 252 15.36 13.96 6.34
C LYS A 252 15.29 15.03 7.43
N LEU A 253 15.00 14.61 8.66
CA LEU A 253 15.15 15.44 9.85
C LEU A 253 16.65 15.60 10.15
N THR A 254 17.17 16.82 10.10
CA THR A 254 18.60 17.12 10.24
C THR A 254 18.94 17.77 11.57
N TYR A 255 17.97 18.42 12.22
CA TYR A 255 18.16 19.09 13.50
C TYR A 255 16.87 19.09 14.31
N VAL A 256 17.01 18.93 15.63
CA VAL A 256 15.94 19.09 16.61
C VAL A 256 16.53 19.77 17.84
N ASP A 257 15.85 20.80 18.33
CA ASP A 257 16.16 21.46 19.61
C ASP A 257 14.89 21.77 20.38
N TYR A 258 14.99 21.75 21.70
CA TYR A 258 13.90 22.10 22.60
C TYR A 258 14.37 23.15 23.59
N ASN A 259 13.79 24.34 23.49
CA ASN A 259 14.07 25.44 24.41
C ASN A 259 13.18 25.30 25.66
N VAL A 260 13.80 24.99 26.80
CA VAL A 260 13.11 24.79 28.08
C VAL A 260 12.48 26.08 28.61
N ASP A 261 13.08 27.24 28.36
CA ASP A 261 12.61 28.53 28.86
C ASP A 261 11.34 29.00 28.12
N THR A 262 11.27 28.76 26.81
CA THR A 262 10.12 29.18 25.97
C THR A 262 9.09 28.08 25.75
N GLY A 263 9.48 26.82 25.99
CA GLY A 263 8.70 25.62 25.68
C GLY A 263 8.60 25.32 24.19
N GLU A 264 9.45 25.92 23.35
CA GLU A 264 9.40 25.80 21.89
C GLU A 264 10.32 24.69 21.39
N ILE A 265 9.80 23.89 20.44
CA ILE A 265 10.55 22.89 19.70
C ILE A 265 10.89 23.48 18.33
N GLN A 266 12.16 23.41 17.96
CA GLN A 266 12.64 23.70 16.62
C GLN A 266 13.02 22.40 15.92
N CYS A 267 12.56 22.22 14.69
CA CYS A 267 12.97 21.12 13.82
C CYS A 267 13.44 21.68 12.48
N GLN A 268 14.55 21.15 11.94
CA GLN A 268 14.97 21.42 10.57
C GLN A 268 14.91 20.14 9.75
N LEU A 269 14.31 20.24 8.58
CA LEU A 269 14.24 19.17 7.60
C LEU A 269 14.95 19.59 6.32
N LYS A 270 15.60 18.64 5.66
CA LYS A 270 16.22 18.79 4.35
C LYS A 270 15.62 17.79 3.37
N GLY A 271 15.48 18.20 2.11
CA GLY A 271 14.98 17.34 1.03
C GLY A 271 13.92 18.02 0.19
N LYS A 272 12.91 17.25 -0.24
CA LYS A 272 11.78 17.77 -1.00
C LYS A 272 10.51 17.03 -0.64
N SER A 273 9.44 17.78 -0.42
CA SER A 273 8.09 17.25 -0.28
C SER A 273 7.08 18.04 -1.11
N SER A 274 6.38 17.37 -2.03
CA SER A 274 5.28 17.93 -2.83
C SER A 274 3.93 17.92 -2.09
N MET A 275 3.87 17.32 -0.90
CA MET A 275 2.67 17.29 -0.07
C MET A 275 3.01 17.52 1.42
N PRO A 276 2.05 17.90 2.27
CA PRO A 276 2.28 17.99 3.70
C PRO A 276 2.71 16.64 4.30
N LEU A 277 3.69 16.68 5.19
CA LEU A 277 4.16 15.53 5.98
C LEU A 277 3.86 15.76 7.46
N TYR A 278 3.91 14.71 8.26
CA TYR A 278 3.71 14.81 9.71
C TYR A 278 4.95 14.38 10.48
N LEU A 279 5.41 15.25 11.37
CA LEU A 279 6.35 14.90 12.44
C LEU A 279 5.57 14.22 13.56
N HIS A 280 6.01 13.04 13.96
CA HIS A 280 5.53 12.40 15.19
C HIS A 280 6.28 12.99 16.37
N VAL A 281 5.53 13.49 17.35
CA VAL A 281 6.08 14.02 18.60
C VAL A 281 5.58 13.15 19.73
N PHE A 282 6.52 12.49 20.40
CA PHE A 282 6.23 11.64 21.56
C PHE A 282 6.60 12.40 22.82
N LYS A 283 5.62 12.61 23.69
CA LYS A 283 5.80 13.25 24.98
C LYS A 283 5.73 12.19 26.06
N ASP A 284 6.83 12.06 26.78
CA ASP A 284 6.91 11.18 27.93
C ASP A 284 6.00 11.71 29.04
N ARG A 285 5.10 10.84 29.51
CA ARG A 285 4.35 11.00 30.74
C ARG A 285 4.81 9.85 31.61
N TYR A 286 5.11 10.10 32.86
CA TYR A 286 5.76 9.13 33.76
C TYR A 286 5.29 7.67 33.65
N TYR A 287 4.01 7.42 33.37
CA TYR A 287 3.42 6.07 33.18
C TYR A 287 2.96 5.73 31.76
N TRP A 288 3.03 6.63 30.79
CA TRP A 288 2.53 6.43 29.42
C TRP A 288 3.15 7.42 28.41
N ILE A 289 3.15 7.10 27.12
CA ILE A 289 3.67 8.01 26.09
C ILE A 289 2.49 8.66 25.37
N GLU A 290 2.46 9.99 25.36
CA GLU A 290 1.54 10.77 24.54
C GLU A 290 2.11 10.96 23.15
N ARG A 291 1.29 10.76 22.12
CA ARG A 291 1.69 10.98 20.73
C ARG A 291 0.84 12.10 20.14
N GLY A 292 1.49 13.07 19.53
CA GLY A 292 0.87 14.13 18.75
C GLY A 292 1.59 14.33 17.41
N PHE A 293 0.98 15.12 16.54
CA PHE A 293 1.50 15.36 15.20
C PHE A 293 1.72 16.85 14.95
N LYS A 294 2.85 17.17 14.32
CA LYS A 294 3.06 18.50 13.73
C LYS A 294 3.10 18.37 12.23
N GLU A 295 2.18 19.06 11.56
CA GLU A 295 2.22 19.17 10.10
C GLU A 295 3.42 20.00 9.65
N VAL A 296 4.11 19.50 8.64
CA VAL A 296 5.18 20.16 7.89
C VAL A 296 4.61 20.47 6.51
N PRO A 297 4.54 21.74 6.09
CA PRO A 297 4.04 22.11 4.77
C PRO A 297 4.97 21.58 3.66
N THR A 298 4.55 21.71 2.40
CA THR A 298 5.40 21.39 1.24
C THR A 298 6.67 22.24 1.23
N TYR A 299 7.79 21.67 0.77
CA TYR A 299 9.07 22.36 0.73
C TYR A 299 10.05 21.75 -0.28
N GLU A 300 11.06 22.51 -0.66
CA GLU A 300 12.21 22.07 -1.47
C GLU A 300 13.48 22.71 -0.89
N GLY A 301 14.53 21.92 -0.70
CA GLY A 301 15.75 22.36 -0.01
C GLY A 301 15.64 22.14 1.50
N GLU A 302 15.68 23.21 2.28
CA GLU A 302 15.67 23.16 3.75
C GLU A 302 14.49 23.96 4.29
N ILE A 303 13.86 23.45 5.36
CA ILE A 303 12.75 24.11 6.07
C ILE A 303 12.97 24.02 7.57
N THR A 304 12.67 25.11 8.27
CA THR A 304 12.64 25.17 9.74
C THR A 304 11.20 25.29 10.20
N ILE A 305 10.79 24.43 11.12
CA ILE A 305 9.47 24.45 11.77
C ILE A 305 9.68 24.69 13.25
N ASN A 306 9.02 25.72 13.78
CA ASN A 306 8.96 25.99 15.21
C ASN A 306 7.53 25.78 15.69
N PHE A 307 7.36 25.13 16.84
CA PHE A 307 6.05 24.89 17.44
C PHE A 307 6.18 24.59 18.93
N LYS A 308 5.09 24.76 19.66
CA LYS A 308 4.99 24.30 21.04
C LYS A 308 4.20 22.99 21.13
N PRO A 309 4.43 22.15 22.15
CA PRO A 309 3.69 20.90 22.33
C PRO A 309 2.15 21.05 22.38
N GLU A 310 1.65 22.18 22.85
CA GLU A 310 0.21 22.49 22.88
C GLU A 310 -0.40 22.74 21.48
N ASN A 311 0.42 22.99 20.47
CA ASN A 311 -0.01 23.17 19.07
C ASN A 311 -0.05 21.85 18.29
N LEU A 312 0.19 20.71 18.94
CA LEU A 312 0.14 19.41 18.29
C LEU A 312 -1.30 19.05 17.91
N LEU A 313 -1.44 18.50 16.72
CA LEU A 313 -2.66 17.85 16.29
C LEU A 313 -2.76 16.51 17.03
N PHE A 314 -3.88 16.31 17.70
CA PHE A 314 -4.29 15.00 18.20
C PHE A 314 -5.41 14.54 17.28
N ILE A 315 -5.19 13.48 16.52
CA ILE A 315 -6.28 12.91 15.74
C ILE A 315 -7.11 12.12 16.75
N SER A 316 -8.15 12.77 17.27
CA SER A 316 -9.17 12.07 18.05
C SER A 316 -9.78 11.00 17.15
N SER A 317 -9.83 9.75 17.62
CA SER A 317 -10.64 8.73 16.97
C SER A 317 -12.10 9.20 16.99
N ALA A 318 -12.53 9.79 15.87
CA ALA A 318 -13.94 10.09 15.64
C ALA A 318 -14.67 8.76 15.48
N VAL A 319 -15.01 8.13 16.61
CA VAL A 319 -16.12 7.21 16.67
C VAL A 319 -17.35 8.10 16.69
N SER A 320 -17.87 8.40 15.50
CA SER A 320 -19.26 8.83 15.39
C SER A 320 -20.11 7.75 16.05
N LYS A 321 -20.79 8.12 17.15
CA LYS A 321 -21.75 7.27 17.85
C LYS A 321 -22.88 6.81 16.94
#